data_AF-A0A7X4DRK6-F1
#
_entry.id   AF-A0A7X4DRK6-F1
#
_cell.length_a   1.000
_cell.length_b   1.000
_cell.length_c   1.000
_cell.angle_alpha   90.00
_cell.angle_beta   90.00
_cell.angle_gamma   90.00
#
_symmetry.space_group_name_H-M   'P 1'
#
loop_
_entity.id
_entity.type
_entity.pdbx_description
1 polymer ?
#
loop_
_entity_poly.entity_id
_entity_poly.type
_entity_poly.pdbx_seq_one_letter_code
_entity_poly.pdbx_strand_id
1 'polypeptide(L)'
;YDFLSYVNQAAQSNVDVTIGWTGYNPYRNSQLENTENWIKAGFSPEFAENYLGAIKDSLNHPNMASDLKIPGAQQYTGVVLDRELARFLAGEITAEQATKNIEEAWEEITEDFGRESQMTIYNLSLGITN
;
A
#
# COMPACT_ATOMS: atom_id res chain seq x y z
N TYR A 1 -1.66 -22.83 10.97
CA TYR A 1 -1.17 -21.81 11.92
C TYR A 1 0.34 -21.87 12.03
N ASP A 2 0.93 -23.04 12.34
CA ASP A 2 2.37 -23.21 12.59
C ASP A 2 3.27 -22.73 11.44
N PHE A 3 2.93 -23.06 10.19
CA PHE A 3 3.69 -22.60 9.02
C PHE A 3 3.70 -21.06 8.90
N LEU A 4 2.52 -20.43 8.99
CA LEU A 4 2.39 -18.97 8.94
C LEU A 4 3.11 -18.29 10.11
N SER A 5 3.06 -18.91 11.29
CA SER A 5 3.81 -18.44 12.45
C SER A 5 5.31 -18.50 12.18
N TYR A 6 5.82 -19.65 11.74
CA TYR A 6 7.23 -19.89 11.45
C TYR A 6 7.81 -18.90 10.46
N VAL A 7 7.20 -18.72 9.28
CA VAL A 7 7.70 -17.78 8.26
C VAL A 7 7.67 -16.32 8.72
N ASN A 8 6.81 -16.00 9.69
CA ASN A 8 6.76 -14.67 10.28
C ASN A 8 7.67 -14.48 11.50
N GLN A 9 8.31 -15.52 12.05
CA GLN A 9 9.20 -15.33 13.21
C GLN A 9 10.38 -14.43 12.86
N ALA A 10 10.83 -13.61 13.81
CA ALA A 10 11.91 -12.64 13.58
C ALA A 10 13.17 -13.28 12.98
N ALA A 11 13.53 -14.50 13.40
CA ALA A 11 14.69 -15.22 12.86
C ALA A 11 14.58 -15.48 11.34
N GLN A 12 13.37 -15.75 10.85
CA GLN A 12 13.11 -16.03 9.44
C GLN A 12 12.85 -14.72 8.68
N SER A 13 11.90 -13.91 9.18
CA SER A 13 11.46 -12.69 8.51
C SER A 13 12.56 -11.63 8.37
N ASN A 14 13.51 -11.56 9.29
CA ASN A 14 14.62 -10.59 9.18
C ASN A 14 15.58 -10.91 8.03
N VAL A 15 15.64 -12.17 7.61
CA VAL A 15 16.39 -12.59 6.43
C VAL A 15 15.52 -12.41 5.19
N ASP A 16 14.26 -12.86 5.24
CA ASP A 16 13.39 -12.91 4.07
C ASP A 16 13.12 -11.53 3.44
N VAL A 17 12.98 -10.47 4.25
CA VAL A 17 12.77 -9.09 3.75
C VAL A 17 13.97 -8.53 2.97
N THR A 18 15.13 -9.17 3.03
CA THR A 18 16.33 -8.76 2.29
C THR A 18 16.48 -9.50 0.96
N ILE A 19 15.59 -10.44 0.66
CA ILE A 19 15.68 -11.34 -0.49
C ILE A 19 14.56 -11.01 -1.47
N GLY A 20 14.89 -10.41 -2.62
CA GLY A 20 13.89 -9.90 -3.56
C GLY A 20 12.86 -10.93 -4.07
N TRP A 21 13.20 -12.22 -4.17
CA TRP A 21 12.25 -13.23 -4.64
C TRP A 21 11.16 -13.61 -3.61
N THR A 22 11.33 -13.26 -2.34
CA THR A 22 10.31 -13.51 -1.31
C THR A 22 9.11 -12.57 -1.46
N GLY A 23 9.32 -11.41 -2.09
CA GLY A 23 8.32 -10.35 -2.22
C GLY A 23 7.97 -9.65 -0.90
N TYR A 24 8.70 -9.92 0.19
CA TYR A 24 8.46 -9.27 1.47
C TYR A 24 9.18 -7.93 1.55
N ASN A 25 8.42 -6.86 1.77
CA ASN A 25 8.95 -5.59 2.27
C ASN A 25 9.11 -5.65 3.80
N PRO A 26 9.93 -4.79 4.42
CA PRO A 26 9.96 -4.62 5.88
C PRO A 26 8.56 -4.37 6.46
N TYR A 27 8.19 -5.13 7.49
CA TYR A 27 6.87 -5.06 8.13
C TYR A 27 6.93 -5.09 9.66
N ARG A 28 8.13 -5.11 10.24
CA ARG A 28 8.38 -5.00 11.68
C ARG A 28 9.15 -3.71 11.97
N ASN A 29 8.81 -3.02 13.06
CA ASN A 29 9.56 -1.82 13.48
C ASN A 29 11.06 -2.08 13.60
N SER A 30 11.46 -3.23 14.14
CA SER A 30 12.88 -3.61 14.28
C SER A 30 13.61 -3.80 12.94
N GLN A 31 12.90 -4.09 11.84
CA GLN A 31 13.49 -4.17 10.51
C GLN A 31 13.74 -2.78 9.91
N LEU A 32 13.01 -1.76 10.35
CA LEU A 32 13.17 -0.37 9.91
C LEU A 32 14.24 0.38 10.70
N GLU A 33 14.64 -0.13 11.86
CA GLU A 33 15.65 0.46 12.74
C GLU A 33 17.06 -0.13 12.56
N ASN A 34 17.18 -1.26 11.86
CA ASN A 34 18.45 -1.97 11.67
C ASN A 34 18.77 -2.23 10.19
N THR A 35 19.78 -1.53 9.67
CA THR A 35 20.30 -1.67 8.30
C THR A 35 21.27 -2.84 8.12
N GLU A 36 21.79 -3.45 9.20
CA GLU A 36 22.85 -4.47 9.16
C GLU A 36 22.46 -5.69 8.32
N ASN A 37 21.21 -6.14 8.42
CA ASN A 37 20.72 -7.29 7.65
C ASN A 37 20.74 -7.01 6.14
N TRP A 38 20.41 -5.79 5.74
CA TRP A 38 20.43 -5.36 4.34
C TRP A 38 21.88 -5.22 3.84
N ILE A 39 22.77 -4.64 4.64
CA ILE A 39 24.19 -4.55 4.30
C ILE A 39 24.81 -5.96 4.15
N LYS A 40 24.49 -6.88 5.07
CA LYS A 40 24.93 -8.28 5.01
C LYS A 40 24.39 -9.01 3.77
N ALA A 41 23.20 -8.65 3.30
CA ALA A 41 22.61 -9.18 2.08
C ALA A 41 23.24 -8.61 0.79
N GLY A 42 24.17 -7.65 0.91
CA GLY A 42 24.95 -7.10 -0.21
C GLY A 42 24.48 -5.73 -0.70
N PHE A 43 23.51 -5.10 -0.03
CA PHE A 43 23.10 -3.72 -0.34
C PHE A 43 24.11 -2.71 0.21
N SER A 44 24.22 -1.55 -0.44
CA SER A 44 25.05 -0.47 0.10
C SER A 44 24.42 0.11 1.39
N PRO A 45 25.24 0.62 2.34
CA PRO A 45 24.70 1.30 3.52
C PRO A 45 23.76 2.45 3.17
N GLU A 46 24.11 3.25 2.15
CA GLU A 46 23.28 4.36 1.66
C GLU A 46 21.92 3.88 1.15
N PHE A 47 21.88 2.79 0.37
CA PHE A 47 20.61 2.22 -0.10
C PHE A 47 19.76 1.72 1.07
N ALA A 48 20.37 0.99 2.01
CA ALA A 48 19.66 0.44 3.16
C ALA A 48 19.06 1.56 4.03
N GLU A 49 19.82 2.63 4.29
CA GLU A 49 19.34 3.80 5.04
C GLU A 49 18.22 4.52 4.28
N ASN A 50 18.40 4.78 2.98
CA ASN A 50 17.39 5.47 2.18
C ASN A 50 16.08 4.68 2.08
N TYR A 51 16.14 3.40 1.74
CA TYR A 51 14.95 2.57 1.54
C TYR A 51 14.18 2.33 2.84
N LEU A 52 14.87 1.93 3.92
CA LEU A 52 14.23 1.70 5.23
C LEU A 52 13.72 3.00 5.85
N GLY A 53 14.48 4.09 5.71
CA GLY A 53 14.06 5.42 6.09
C GLY A 53 12.79 5.86 5.37
N ALA A 54 12.73 5.70 4.04
CA ALA A 54 11.57 6.07 3.25
C ALA A 54 10.30 5.30 3.66
N ILE A 55 10.42 4.00 3.96
CA ILE A 55 9.28 3.21 4.47
C ILE A 55 8.84 3.74 5.83
N LYS A 56 9.79 3.92 6.75
CA LYS A 56 9.52 4.43 8.11
C LYS A 56 8.85 5.80 8.06
N ASP A 57 9.35 6.71 7.24
CA ASP A 57 8.82 8.07 7.12
C ASP A 57 7.43 8.06 6.48
N SER A 58 7.22 7.22 5.45
CA SER A 58 5.91 7.07 4.79
C SER A 58 4.84 6.54 5.76
N LEU A 59 5.18 5.54 6.58
CA LEU A 59 4.27 4.97 7.58
C LEU A 59 3.92 5.96 8.71
N ASN A 60 4.80 6.91 9.00
CA ASN A 60 4.59 7.93 10.04
C ASN A 60 4.09 9.27 9.48
N HIS A 61 3.89 9.38 8.17
CA HIS A 61 3.45 10.61 7.54
C HIS A 61 1.98 10.92 7.90
N PRO A 62 1.60 12.17 8.22
CA PRO A 62 0.21 12.52 8.56
C PRO A 62 -0.80 12.25 7.43
N ASN A 63 -0.31 12.20 6.19
CA ASN A 63 -1.11 11.86 5.01
C ASN A 63 -0.85 10.42 4.51
N MET A 64 -0.45 9.50 5.39
CA MET A 64 -0.33 8.08 5.02
C MET A 64 -1.67 7.58 4.47
N ALA A 65 -1.67 7.15 3.21
CA ALA A 65 -2.84 6.60 2.54
C ALA A 65 -2.74 5.07 2.55
N SER A 66 -3.54 4.43 3.39
CA SER A 66 -3.70 2.98 3.36
C SER A 66 -4.51 2.57 2.13
N ASP A 67 -4.25 1.36 1.63
CA ASP A 67 -5.10 0.74 0.62
C ASP A 67 -6.58 0.71 1.06
N LEU A 68 -7.48 0.88 0.10
CA LEU A 68 -8.93 0.78 0.30
C LEU A 68 -9.30 -0.67 0.68
N LYS A 69 -9.71 -0.87 1.93
CA LYS A 69 -10.13 -2.18 2.46
C LYS A 69 -11.65 -2.29 2.52
N ILE A 70 -12.29 -2.03 1.38
CA ILE A 70 -13.76 -2.01 1.21
C ILE A 70 -14.18 -2.90 0.04
N PRO A 71 -15.43 -3.39 -0.01
CA PRO A 71 -15.96 -4.09 -1.17
C PRO A 71 -15.78 -3.27 -2.45
N GLY A 72 -15.40 -3.91 -3.54
CA GLY A 72 -15.21 -3.22 -4.82
C GLY A 72 -13.91 -2.41 -4.96
N ALA A 73 -12.98 -2.44 -3.98
CA ALA A 73 -11.72 -1.68 -4.03
C ALA A 73 -10.96 -1.77 -5.38
N GLN A 74 -10.93 -2.96 -6.01
CA GLN A 74 -10.31 -3.17 -7.33
C GLN A 74 -10.97 -2.35 -8.45
N GLN A 75 -12.27 -2.07 -8.37
CA GLN A 75 -12.98 -1.25 -9.35
C GLN A 75 -12.54 0.21 -9.26
N TYR A 76 -12.31 0.72 -8.04
CA TYR A 76 -11.80 2.08 -7.85
C TYR A 76 -10.40 2.24 -8.47
N THR A 77 -9.46 1.39 -8.07
CA THR A 77 -8.04 1.56 -8.42
C THR A 77 -7.70 0.88 -9.76
N GLY A 78 -7.81 -0.43 -9.83
CA GLY A 78 -7.35 -1.20 -10.99
C GLY A 78 -8.30 -1.23 -12.19
N VAL A 79 -9.42 -0.51 -12.16
CA VAL A 79 -10.32 -0.35 -13.31
C VAL A 79 -10.52 1.12 -13.65
N VAL A 80 -11.11 1.91 -12.75
CA VAL A 80 -11.43 3.32 -13.02
C VAL A 80 -10.16 4.17 -13.08
N LEU A 81 -9.37 4.19 -11.99
CA LEU A 81 -8.17 5.01 -11.93
C LEU A 81 -7.16 4.61 -13.01
N ASP A 82 -6.86 3.31 -13.15
CA ASP A 82 -5.92 2.83 -14.17
C ASP A 82 -6.34 3.21 -15.59
N ARG A 83 -7.64 3.07 -15.93
CA ARG A 83 -8.14 3.41 -17.26
C ARG A 83 -8.00 4.91 -17.54
N GLU A 84 -8.50 5.77 -16.65
CA GLU A 84 -8.48 7.21 -16.91
C GLU A 84 -7.06 7.79 -16.85
N LEU A 85 -6.21 7.26 -15.98
CA LEU A 85 -4.80 7.63 -15.93
C LEU A 85 -4.06 7.23 -17.22
N ALA A 86 -4.30 6.02 -17.74
CA ALA A 86 -3.72 5.59 -19.01
C ALA A 86 -4.14 6.49 -20.17
N ARG A 87 -5.43 6.87 -20.24
CA ARG A 87 -5.94 7.80 -21.27
C ARG A 87 -5.32 9.19 -21.17
N PHE A 88 -5.15 9.71 -19.95
CA PHE A 88 -4.45 10.97 -19.72
C PHE A 88 -2.99 10.90 -20.17
N LEU A 89 -2.26 9.85 -19.77
CA LEU A 89 -0.86 9.66 -20.14
C LEU A 89 -0.67 9.45 -21.65
N ALA A 90 -1.66 8.89 -22.34
CA ALA A 90 -1.70 8.78 -23.80
C ALA A 90 -2.05 10.11 -24.51
N GLY A 91 -2.43 11.15 -23.77
CA GLY A 91 -2.83 12.45 -24.31
C GLY A 91 -4.24 12.48 -24.91
N GLU A 92 -5.08 11.48 -24.62
CA GLU A 92 -6.45 11.39 -25.15
C GLU A 92 -7.42 12.34 -24.44
N ILE A 93 -7.16 12.62 -23.16
CA ILE A 93 -7.98 13.48 -22.31
C ILE A 93 -7.08 14.41 -21.48
N THR A 94 -7.63 15.54 -21.02
CA THR A 94 -6.93 16.42 -20.10
C THR A 94 -6.88 15.83 -18.69
N ALA A 95 -5.96 16.32 -17.85
CA ALA A 95 -5.92 15.93 -16.44
C ALA A 95 -7.26 16.20 -15.74
N GLU A 96 -7.87 17.36 -16.02
CA GLU A 96 -9.14 17.77 -15.44
C GLU A 96 -10.31 16.87 -15.88
N GLN A 97 -10.30 16.40 -17.13
CA GLN A 97 -11.27 15.41 -17.59
C GLN A 97 -11.04 14.04 -16.94
N ALA A 98 -9.79 13.62 -16.77
CA ALA A 98 -9.46 12.36 -16.10
C ALA A 98 -9.93 12.37 -14.64
N THR A 99 -9.63 13.43 -13.88
CA THR A 99 -10.07 13.56 -12.49
C THR A 99 -11.58 13.55 -12.37
N LYS A 100 -12.29 14.25 -13.26
CA LYS A 100 -13.75 14.28 -13.28
C LYS A 100 -14.34 12.88 -13.55
N ASN A 101 -13.81 12.16 -14.56
CA ASN A 101 -14.27 10.80 -14.87
C ASN A 101 -14.02 9.84 -13.70
N ILE A 102 -12.88 9.96 -13.03
CA ILE A 102 -12.54 9.15 -11.87
C ILE A 102 -13.53 9.42 -10.74
N GLU A 103 -13.78 10.68 -10.40
CA GLU A 103 -14.72 11.09 -9.36
C GLU A 103 -16.13 10.55 -9.63
N GLU A 104 -16.68 10.80 -10.83
CA GLU A 104 -18.02 10.36 -11.21
C GLU A 104 -18.17 8.83 -11.10
N ALA A 105 -17.19 8.07 -11.60
CA ALA A 105 -17.24 6.61 -11.56
C ALA A 105 -16.98 6.04 -10.15
N TRP A 106 -16.17 6.70 -9.33
CA TRP A 106 -15.98 6.30 -7.92
C TRP A 106 -17.23 6.54 -7.09
N GLU A 107 -17.98 7.61 -7.36
CA GLU A 107 -19.27 7.87 -6.73
C GLU A 107 -20.28 6.77 -7.09
N GLU A 108 -20.35 6.35 -8.37
CA GLU A 108 -21.19 5.23 -8.81
C GLU A 108 -20.85 3.93 -8.06
N ILE A 109 -19.57 3.54 -8.02
CA ILE A 109 -19.13 2.35 -7.27
C ILE A 109 -19.51 2.48 -5.78
N THR A 110 -19.38 3.68 -5.21
CA THR A 110 -19.69 3.93 -3.80
C THR A 110 -21.17 3.70 -3.50
N GLU A 111 -22.05 4.15 -4.38
CA GLU A 111 -23.48 3.94 -4.24
C GLU A 111 -23.89 2.48 -4.49
N ASP A 112 -23.28 1.80 -5.47
CA ASP A 112 -23.56 0.39 -5.77
C ASP A 112 -23.27 -0.55 -4.58
N PHE A 113 -22.17 -0.30 -3.85
CA PHE A 113 -21.81 -1.05 -2.65
C PHE A 113 -22.39 -0.45 -1.35
N GLY A 114 -23.05 0.70 -1.43
CA GLY A 114 -23.67 1.41 -0.31
C GLY A 114 -22.67 2.25 0.50
N ARG A 115 -22.76 3.57 0.38
CA ARG A 115 -21.86 4.55 1.01
C ARG A 115 -21.67 4.35 2.51
N GLU A 116 -22.76 4.28 3.27
CA GLU A 116 -22.70 4.14 4.73
C GLU A 116 -22.03 2.84 5.18
N SER A 117 -22.29 1.75 4.44
CA SER A 117 -21.67 0.46 4.73
C SER A 117 -20.17 0.49 4.44
N GLN A 118 -19.77 1.05 3.30
CA GLN A 118 -18.36 1.20 2.94
C GLN A 118 -17.62 2.11 3.93
N MET A 119 -18.22 3.23 4.34
CA MET A 119 -17.66 4.13 5.35
C MET A 119 -17.46 3.40 6.69
N THR A 120 -18.43 2.61 7.12
CA THR A 120 -18.33 1.80 8.35
C THR A 120 -17.19 0.79 8.25
N ILE A 121 -17.12 0.03 7.16
CA ILE A 121 -16.07 -0.98 6.94
C ILE A 121 -14.70 -0.32 6.88
N TYR A 122 -14.58 0.81 6.18
CA TYR A 122 -13.32 1.52 6.04
C TYR A 122 -12.82 2.04 7.40
N ASN A 123 -13.68 2.68 8.19
CA ASN A 123 -13.34 3.13 9.55
C ASN A 123 -12.87 1.96 10.43
N LEU A 124 -13.58 0.82 10.40
CA LEU A 124 -13.17 -0.38 11.12
C LEU A 124 -11.81 -0.90 10.64
N SER A 125 -11.54 -0.85 9.33
CA SER A 125 -10.26 -1.29 8.75
C SER A 125 -9.07 -0.42 9.18
N LEU A 126 -9.34 0.83 9.56
CA LEU A 126 -8.39 1.79 10.10
C LEU A 126 -8.31 1.73 11.64
N GLY A 127 -9.13 0.89 12.29
CA GLY A 127 -9.24 0.84 13.75
C GLY A 127 -9.98 2.03 14.37
N ILE A 128 -10.74 2.79 13.58
CA ILE A 128 -11.58 3.89 14.03
C ILE A 128 -12.94 3.31 14.44
N THR A 129 -13.22 3.29 15.74
CA THR A 129 -14.42 2.62 16.31
C THR A 129 -15.36 3.58 17.04
N ASN A 130 -15.21 4.89 16.85
CA ASN A 130 -15.95 5.92 17.58
C ASN A 130 -17.26 6.32 16.89
#